data_AF-A0A349L324-F1
#
_entry.id   AF-A0A349L324-F1
#
_cell.length_a   1.000
_cell.length_b   1.000
_cell.length_c   1.000
_cell.angle_alpha   90.00
_cell.angle_beta   90.00
_cell.angle_gamma   90.00
#
_symmetry.space_group_name_H-M   'P 1'
#
loop_
_entity.id
_entity.type
_entity.pdbx_description
1 polymer ?
#
loop_
_entity_poly.entity_id
_entity_poly.type
_entity_poly.pdbx_seq_one_letter_code
_entity_poly.pdbx_strand_id
1 'polypeptide(L)'
;MDAHTNMKISTRLGLSFGAVIFLIVISTILSVFEARNVEDIIQHQNALRTEKLERLYVAREALDQTGLAARNAYIFTEDADAGKELDIVDKQKAIYLDALNALTPLFQGDADFEKTRQDMLAMAEELKNPRKFREAKQMDEYGKFLVTQCSPLRRKIVAEIDTVIKSVQKQVDEQSRLVEASTAHSKTITLAISIVAILLGLGIAVVITRSLLKQLGGEPSEVSAIATSIAGGDLTARIDIKPGDRTSIMFAIKEMRDGLAQIVGKIRSSTDTIASASSQIASGNLDLSSRTEEQASSLEETASSMEELTSTVKQNADNARQANQLAVSASGVAVKGGTVVLEVVQTMGEINESAKKIVDIISVIDGIAFQTN
;
A
#
# COMPACT_ATOMS: atom_id res chain seq x y z
N MET A 1 14.05 -5.76 20.65
CA MET A 1 13.66 -5.02 19.42
C MET A 1 12.37 -5.59 18.81
N ASP A 2 11.49 -6.19 19.64
CA ASP A 2 10.38 -7.04 19.18
C ASP A 2 8.99 -6.41 19.38
N ALA A 3 8.92 -5.17 19.88
CA ALA A 3 7.66 -4.45 20.05
C ALA A 3 7.06 -3.97 18.71
N HIS A 4 7.89 -3.83 17.67
CA HIS A 4 7.44 -3.28 16.38
C HIS A 4 6.81 -4.31 15.45
N THR A 5 6.91 -5.61 15.69
CA THR A 5 6.45 -6.63 14.72
C THR A 5 4.93 -6.79 14.66
N ASN A 6 4.18 -6.38 15.70
CA ASN A 6 2.72 -6.54 15.76
C ASN A 6 1.89 -5.25 15.60
N MET A 7 2.53 -4.10 15.36
CA MET A 7 1.79 -2.85 15.15
C MET A 7 1.19 -2.79 13.74
N LYS A 8 -0.03 -2.24 13.60
CA LYS A 8 -0.65 -1.97 12.28
C LYS A 8 0.28 -1.11 11.42
N ILE A 9 0.31 -1.39 10.12
CA ILE A 9 1.14 -0.64 9.15
C ILE A 9 0.83 0.87 9.21
N SER A 10 -0.46 1.25 9.29
CA SER A 10 -0.88 2.64 9.44
C SER A 10 -0.32 3.32 10.69
N THR A 11 -0.27 2.61 11.82
CA THR A 11 0.32 3.13 13.07
C THR A 11 1.83 3.32 12.94
N ARG A 12 2.54 2.40 12.28
CA ARG A 12 3.99 2.53 12.06
C ARG A 12 4.32 3.72 11.16
N LEU A 13 3.60 3.86 10.05
CA LEU A 13 3.72 5.00 9.14
C LEU A 13 3.38 6.32 9.85
N GLY A 14 2.29 6.34 10.61
CA GLY A 14 1.90 7.51 11.42
C GLY A 14 2.97 7.91 12.42
N LEU A 15 3.55 6.94 13.15
CA LEU A 15 4.64 7.21 14.09
C LEU A 15 5.92 7.67 13.40
N SER A 16 6.27 7.14 12.22
CA SER A 16 7.46 7.60 11.51
C SER A 16 7.32 8.99 10.94
N PHE A 17 6.19 9.29 10.28
CA PHE A 17 5.94 10.64 9.79
C PHE A 17 5.82 11.61 10.96
N GLY A 18 5.15 11.20 12.04
CA GLY A 18 5.11 11.96 13.30
C GLY A 18 6.50 12.23 13.86
N ALA A 19 7.39 11.24 13.89
CA ALA A 19 8.76 11.40 14.37
C ALA A 19 9.58 12.35 13.48
N VAL A 20 9.47 12.26 12.15
CA VAL A 20 10.15 13.17 11.22
C VAL A 20 9.63 14.59 11.37
N ILE A 21 8.31 14.79 11.44
CA ILE A 21 7.70 16.10 11.68
C ILE A 21 8.16 16.65 13.02
N PHE A 22 8.18 15.83 14.06
CA PHE A 22 8.65 16.22 15.39
C PHE A 22 10.12 16.66 15.38
N LEU A 23 11.00 15.93 14.67
CA LEU A 23 12.40 16.32 14.48
C LEU A 23 12.53 17.65 13.74
N ILE A 24 11.72 17.89 12.70
CA ILE A 24 11.70 19.17 11.97
C ILE A 24 11.25 20.31 12.88
N VAL A 25 10.18 20.11 13.66
CA VAL A 25 9.65 21.10 14.60
C VAL A 25 10.68 21.44 15.67
N ILE A 26 11.33 20.43 16.28
CA ILE A 26 12.41 20.66 17.25
C ILE A 26 13.55 21.45 16.62
N SER A 27 13.99 21.03 15.43
CA SER A 27 15.09 21.73 14.73
C SER A 27 14.73 23.19 14.47
N THR A 28 13.51 23.46 14.00
CA THR A 28 13.03 24.84 13.75
C THR A 28 12.95 25.65 15.04
N ILE A 29 12.44 25.08 16.13
CA ILE A 29 12.37 25.77 17.43
C ILE A 29 13.78 26.13 17.93
N LEU A 30 14.73 25.18 17.85
CA LEU A 30 16.11 25.42 18.26
C LEU A 30 16.79 26.48 17.39
N SER A 31 16.60 26.43 16.06
CA SER A 31 17.11 27.46 15.15
C SER A 31 16.54 28.85 15.44
N VAL A 32 15.26 28.95 15.77
CA VAL A 32 14.63 30.22 16.15
C VAL A 32 15.19 30.74 17.47
N PHE A 33 15.42 29.85 18.45
CA PHE A 33 16.02 30.23 19.73
C PHE A 33 17.45 30.76 19.56
N GLU A 34 18.28 30.08 18.76
CA GLU A 34 19.63 30.53 18.44
C GLU A 34 19.63 31.86 17.66
N ALA A 35 18.68 32.05 16.74
CA ALA A 35 18.54 33.30 15.99
C ALA A 35 18.20 34.48 16.91
N ARG A 36 17.32 34.28 17.91
CA ARG A 36 16.98 35.31 18.89
C ARG A 36 18.18 35.74 19.74
N ASN A 37 19.01 34.78 20.16
CA ASN A 37 20.23 35.10 20.91
C ASN A 37 21.19 35.99 20.10
N VAL A 38 21.33 35.73 18.79
CA VAL A 38 22.15 36.58 17.90
C VAL A 38 21.50 37.95 17.70
N GLU A 39 20.18 38.00 17.55
CA GLU A 39 19.42 39.24 17.41
C GLU A 39 19.61 40.17 18.61
N ASP A 40 19.54 39.65 19.84
CA ASP A 40 19.74 40.44 21.07
C ASP A 40 21.14 41.08 21.13
N ILE A 41 22.19 40.34 20.73
CA ILE A 41 23.56 40.87 20.68
C ILE A 41 23.68 41.97 19.60
N ILE A 42 23.06 41.76 18.43
CA ILE A 42 23.03 42.76 17.35
C ILE A 42 22.29 44.02 17.80
N GLN A 43 21.16 43.89 18.49
CA GLN A 43 20.42 45.04 19.00
C GLN A 43 21.24 45.82 20.03
N HIS A 44 21.93 45.13 20.94
CA HIS A 44 22.82 45.79 21.90
C HIS A 44 23.99 46.52 21.21
N GLN A 45 24.63 45.90 20.21
CA GLN A 45 25.67 46.52 19.40
C GLN A 45 25.15 47.76 18.65
N ASN A 46 23.98 47.66 18.03
CA ASN A 46 23.35 48.76 17.32
C ASN A 46 22.99 49.91 18.27
N ALA A 47 22.49 49.63 19.47
CA ALA A 47 22.23 50.66 20.47
C ALA A 47 23.52 51.42 20.85
N LEU A 48 24.64 50.71 21.09
CA LEU A 48 25.93 51.36 21.34
C LEU A 48 26.38 52.23 20.16
N ARG A 49 26.20 51.77 18.93
CA ARG A 49 26.59 52.51 17.72
C ARG A 49 25.71 53.73 17.50
N THR A 50 24.40 53.56 17.43
CA THR A 50 23.46 54.61 17.03
C THR A 50 23.12 55.56 18.18
N GLU A 51 22.91 55.04 19.40
CA GLU A 51 22.49 55.89 20.51
C GLU A 51 23.67 56.59 21.20
N LYS A 52 24.86 56.01 21.18
CA LYS A 52 26.05 56.61 21.80
C LYS A 52 27.03 57.15 20.77
N LEU A 53 27.64 56.29 19.95
CA LEU A 53 28.78 56.66 19.11
C LEU A 53 28.42 57.73 18.06
N GLU A 54 27.34 57.54 17.31
CA GLU A 54 26.89 58.51 16.30
C GLU A 54 26.52 59.85 16.93
N ARG A 55 25.87 59.86 18.09
CA ARG A 55 25.52 61.10 18.81
C ARG A 55 26.75 61.84 19.35
N LEU A 56 27.79 61.13 19.79
CA LEU A 56 29.07 61.74 20.17
C LEU A 56 29.73 62.43 18.97
N TYR A 57 29.68 61.81 17.79
CA TYR A 57 30.18 62.45 16.57
C TYR A 57 29.36 63.69 16.19
N VAL A 58 28.03 63.65 16.33
CA VAL A 58 27.16 64.83 16.12
C VAL A 58 27.53 65.96 17.08
N ALA A 59 27.70 65.66 18.37
CA ALA A 59 28.08 66.66 19.37
C ALA A 59 29.45 67.28 19.08
N ARG A 60 30.44 66.46 18.69
CA ARG A 60 31.79 66.90 18.32
C ARG A 60 31.78 67.77 17.07
N GLU A 61 31.11 67.34 16.01
CA GLU A 61 31.04 68.06 14.74
C GLU A 61 30.32 69.41 14.93
N ALA A 62 29.18 69.42 15.61
CA ALA A 62 28.45 70.66 15.88
C ALA A 62 29.28 71.64 16.71
N LEU A 63 30.04 71.16 17.73
CA LEU A 63 31.00 72.00 18.45
C LEU A 63 32.07 72.59 17.52
N ASP A 64 32.68 71.79 16.65
CA ASP A 64 33.71 72.28 15.73
C ASP A 64 33.14 73.33 14.75
N GLN A 65 31.90 73.13 14.27
CA GLN A 65 31.19 74.11 13.46
C GLN A 65 30.93 75.43 14.21
N THR A 66 30.62 75.40 15.51
CA THR A 66 30.51 76.66 16.29
C THR A 66 31.82 77.43 16.32
N GLY A 67 32.97 76.74 16.44
CA GLY A 67 34.28 77.37 16.44
C GLY A 67 34.64 77.98 15.09
N LEU A 68 34.33 77.29 13.99
CA LEU A 68 34.52 77.79 12.63
C LEU A 68 33.67 79.03 12.38
N ALA A 69 32.37 78.96 12.69
CA ALA A 69 31.43 80.06 12.48
C ALA A 69 31.77 81.27 13.37
N ALA A 70 32.13 81.05 14.64
CA ALA A 70 32.57 82.13 15.52
C ALA A 70 33.87 82.79 15.03
N ARG A 71 34.78 82.05 14.38
CA ARG A 71 35.96 82.65 13.75
C ARG A 71 35.60 83.42 12.48
N ASN A 72 34.73 82.88 11.62
CA ASN A 72 34.29 83.56 10.41
C ASN A 72 33.54 84.85 10.74
N ALA A 73 32.69 84.81 11.76
CA ALA A 73 32.03 85.98 12.33
C ALA A 73 33.03 87.00 12.90
N TYR A 74 34.29 86.67 13.17
CA TYR A 74 35.34 87.66 13.48
C TYR A 74 36.02 88.21 12.21
N ILE A 75 36.20 87.37 11.18
CA ILE A 75 36.92 87.71 9.94
C ILE A 75 36.10 88.59 9.00
N PHE A 76 34.79 88.33 8.86
CA PHE A 76 33.96 89.06 7.90
C PHE A 76 33.87 90.55 8.22
N THR A 77 34.05 91.41 7.21
CA THR A 77 34.00 92.86 7.40
C THR A 77 32.57 93.39 7.40
N GLU A 78 31.67 92.75 6.64
CA GLU A 78 30.26 93.12 6.53
C GLU A 78 29.43 92.51 7.67
N ASP A 79 28.64 93.35 8.34
CA ASP A 79 27.80 92.92 9.48
C ASP A 79 26.73 91.90 9.06
N ALA A 80 26.23 91.98 7.82
CA ALA A 80 25.25 91.03 7.31
C ALA A 80 25.80 89.61 7.17
N ASP A 81 27.06 89.46 6.73
CA ASP A 81 27.69 88.14 6.59
C ASP A 81 28.19 87.60 7.93
N ALA A 82 28.72 88.48 8.81
CA ALA A 82 29.02 88.10 10.19
C ALA A 82 27.76 87.65 10.94
N GLY A 83 26.61 88.31 10.71
CA GLY A 83 25.32 87.91 11.28
C GLY A 83 24.90 86.50 10.91
N LYS A 84 25.06 86.10 9.64
CA LYS A 84 24.77 84.72 9.19
C LYS A 84 25.65 83.69 9.91
N GLU A 85 26.93 83.99 10.09
CA GLU A 85 27.84 83.10 10.83
C GLU A 85 27.47 83.03 12.32
N LEU A 86 27.04 84.12 12.94
CA LEU A 86 26.55 84.11 14.32
C LEU A 86 25.26 83.27 14.46
N ASP A 87 24.40 83.27 13.44
CA ASP A 87 23.22 82.40 13.41
C ASP A 87 23.62 80.92 13.28
N ILE A 88 24.69 80.62 12.54
CA ILE A 88 25.28 79.27 12.49
C ILE A 88 25.85 78.88 13.86
N VAL A 89 26.52 79.81 14.57
CA VAL A 89 26.98 79.57 15.95
C VAL A 89 25.80 79.17 16.83
N ASP A 90 24.70 79.94 16.81
CA ASP A 90 23.54 79.66 17.64
C ASP A 90 22.85 78.34 17.26
N LYS A 91 22.72 78.05 15.96
CA LYS A 91 22.14 76.79 15.47
C LYS A 91 22.99 75.58 15.87
N GLN A 92 24.29 75.62 15.63
CA GLN A 92 25.19 74.50 15.95
C GLN A 92 25.35 74.32 17.46
N LYS A 93 25.30 75.42 18.22
CA LYS A 93 25.22 75.39 19.67
C LYS A 93 23.99 74.64 20.16
N ALA A 94 22.83 74.90 19.57
CA ALA A 94 21.61 74.16 19.88
C ALA A 94 21.74 72.66 19.53
N ILE A 95 22.32 72.32 18.38
CA ILE A 95 22.52 70.92 17.94
C ILE A 95 23.41 70.16 18.92
N TYR A 96 24.57 70.71 19.30
CA TYR A 96 25.45 69.97 20.21
C TYR A 96 24.85 69.88 21.63
N LEU A 97 24.10 70.90 22.10
CA LEU A 97 23.42 70.84 23.40
C LEU A 97 22.30 69.79 23.40
N ASP A 98 21.55 69.67 22.32
CA ASP A 98 20.53 68.62 22.16
C ASP A 98 21.16 67.22 22.17
N ALA A 99 22.24 67.03 21.40
CA ALA A 99 23.01 65.79 21.42
C ALA A 99 23.55 65.48 22.83
N LEU A 100 24.05 66.48 23.55
CA LEU A 100 24.56 66.32 24.90
C LEU A 100 23.47 65.94 25.92
N ASN A 101 22.29 66.53 25.80
CA ASN A 101 21.12 66.16 26.61
C ASN A 101 20.70 64.72 26.33
N ALA A 102 20.67 64.31 25.06
CA ALA A 102 20.32 62.95 24.65
C ALA A 102 21.38 61.90 25.09
N LEU A 103 22.64 62.29 25.21
CA LEU A 103 23.74 61.45 25.69
C LEU A 103 23.78 61.34 27.22
N THR A 104 23.35 62.37 27.95
CA THR A 104 23.42 62.42 29.42
C THR A 104 22.86 61.18 30.13
N PRO A 105 21.64 60.68 29.85
CA PRO A 105 21.12 59.48 30.50
C PRO A 105 21.88 58.20 30.11
N LEU A 106 22.52 58.17 28.93
CA LEU A 106 23.21 57.00 28.39
C LEU A 106 24.62 56.80 28.98
N PHE A 107 25.19 57.85 29.57
CA PHE A 107 26.53 57.90 30.18
C PHE A 107 26.48 58.19 31.69
N GLN A 108 25.36 57.88 32.34
CA GLN A 108 25.24 58.07 33.78
C GLN A 108 26.34 57.32 34.53
N GLY A 109 27.16 58.04 35.31
CA GLY A 109 28.28 57.47 36.05
C GLY A 109 29.60 57.36 35.29
N ASP A 110 29.65 57.76 34.01
CA ASP A 110 30.88 57.83 33.23
C ASP A 110 31.63 59.16 33.53
N ALA A 111 32.80 59.04 34.15
CA ALA A 111 33.59 60.20 34.57
C ALA A 111 34.18 61.00 33.40
N ASP A 112 34.55 60.34 32.30
CA ASP A 112 35.13 60.97 31.13
C ASP A 112 34.06 61.76 30.35
N PHE A 113 32.86 61.19 30.23
CA PHE A 113 31.72 61.89 29.65
C PHE A 113 31.27 63.06 30.51
N GLU A 114 31.20 62.90 31.83
CA GLU A 114 30.78 63.98 32.74
C GLU A 114 31.73 65.18 32.65
N LYS A 115 33.04 64.93 32.56
CA LYS A 115 34.06 65.95 32.33
C LYS A 115 33.85 66.68 31.00
N THR A 116 33.68 65.91 29.91
CA THR A 116 33.39 66.43 28.57
C THR A 116 32.12 67.29 28.58
N ARG A 117 31.07 66.82 29.25
CA ARG A 117 29.77 67.50 29.37
C ARG A 117 29.91 68.84 30.07
N GLN A 118 30.62 68.90 31.18
CA GLN A 118 30.86 70.13 31.93
C GLN A 118 31.59 71.17 31.08
N ASP A 119 32.65 70.79 30.39
CA ASP A 119 33.41 71.71 29.54
C ASP A 119 32.60 72.16 28.30
N MET A 120 31.80 71.27 27.70
CA MET A 120 30.89 71.64 26.60
C MET A 120 29.81 72.63 27.01
N LEU A 121 29.30 72.52 28.24
CA LEU A 121 28.37 73.50 28.82
C LEU A 121 29.06 74.83 29.12
N ALA A 122 30.30 74.80 29.63
CA ALA A 122 31.09 76.02 29.79
C ALA A 122 31.32 76.72 28.44
N MET A 123 31.64 75.97 27.38
CA MET A 123 31.73 76.53 26.03
C MET A 123 30.40 77.14 25.56
N ALA A 124 29.26 76.56 25.91
CA ALA A 124 27.95 77.10 25.54
C ALA A 124 27.71 78.50 26.12
N GLU A 125 28.19 78.72 27.34
CA GLU A 125 28.16 80.04 27.99
C GLU A 125 29.10 81.02 27.29
N GLU A 126 30.32 80.59 26.96
CA GLU A 126 31.28 81.43 26.24
C GLU A 126 30.78 81.84 24.85
N LEU A 127 30.09 80.92 24.14
CA LEU A 127 29.51 81.18 22.82
C LEU A 127 28.36 82.20 22.81
N LYS A 128 27.96 82.76 23.96
CA LYS A 128 27.05 83.93 24.04
C LYS A 128 27.77 85.25 23.80
N ASN A 129 29.10 85.29 23.91
CA ASN A 129 29.90 86.52 23.80
C ASN A 129 30.24 86.97 22.36
N PRO A 130 30.45 86.09 21.37
CA PRO A 130 30.68 86.49 19.96
C PRO A 130 29.73 87.55 19.41
N ARG A 131 28.42 87.35 19.60
CA ARG A 131 27.38 88.29 19.14
C ARG A 131 27.48 89.63 19.88
N LYS A 132 27.72 89.61 21.19
CA LYS A 132 27.89 90.82 22.01
C LYS A 132 29.09 91.66 21.57
N PHE A 133 30.24 91.02 21.32
CA PHE A 133 31.43 91.75 20.85
C PHE A 133 31.19 92.40 19.49
N ARG A 134 30.48 91.71 18.58
CA ARG A 134 30.10 92.25 17.27
C ARG A 134 29.16 93.44 17.38
N GLU A 135 28.07 93.30 18.12
CA GLU A 135 27.09 94.36 18.34
C GLU A 135 27.71 95.60 19.03
N ALA A 136 28.65 95.37 19.95
CA ALA A 136 29.41 96.42 20.63
C ALA A 136 30.60 96.98 19.82
N LYS A 137 30.88 96.45 18.62
CA LYS A 137 32.03 96.78 17.76
C LYS A 137 33.40 96.61 18.43
N GLN A 138 33.51 95.67 19.37
CA GLN A 138 34.72 95.36 20.14
C GLN A 138 35.53 94.23 19.48
N MET A 139 36.06 94.50 18.28
CA MET A 139 36.70 93.46 17.46
C MET A 139 38.05 93.00 18.02
N ASP A 140 38.84 93.90 18.61
CA ASP A 140 40.13 93.53 19.22
C ASP A 140 39.94 92.59 20.42
N GLU A 141 38.95 92.88 21.26
CA GLU A 141 38.52 92.03 22.38
C GLU A 141 37.98 90.69 21.87
N TYR A 142 37.20 90.69 20.79
CA TYR A 142 36.70 89.47 20.17
C TYR A 142 37.84 88.56 19.71
N GLY A 143 38.82 89.10 18.99
CA GLY A 143 40.00 88.34 18.56
C GLY A 143 40.77 87.74 19.73
N LYS A 144 41.00 88.54 20.80
CA LYS A 144 41.64 88.06 22.03
C LYS A 144 40.81 86.95 22.68
N PHE A 145 39.51 87.14 22.81
CA PHE A 145 38.58 86.16 23.38
C PHE A 145 38.64 84.81 22.66
N LEU A 146 38.60 84.81 21.32
CA LEU A 146 38.69 83.58 20.53
C LEU A 146 39.99 82.80 20.79
N VAL A 147 41.10 83.51 21.00
CA VAL A 147 42.43 82.92 21.19
C VAL A 147 42.68 82.49 22.63
N THR A 148 42.27 83.29 23.62
CA THR A 148 42.61 83.07 25.03
C THR A 148 41.58 82.26 25.79
N GLN A 149 40.30 82.32 25.41
CA GLN A 149 39.20 81.63 26.10
C GLN A 149 38.67 80.45 25.29
N CYS A 150 38.18 80.70 24.06
CA CYS A 150 37.56 79.64 23.25
C CYS A 150 38.56 78.59 22.77
N SER A 151 39.72 78.99 22.26
CA SER A 151 40.66 78.04 21.64
C SER A 151 41.22 76.99 22.62
N PRO A 152 41.68 77.34 23.83
CA PRO A 152 42.14 76.36 24.82
C PRO A 152 41.01 75.43 25.28
N LEU A 153 39.83 75.98 25.57
CA LEU A 153 38.67 75.21 26.01
C LEU A 153 38.21 74.23 24.93
N ARG A 154 38.13 74.66 23.66
CA ARG A 154 37.79 73.78 22.53
C ARG A 154 38.79 72.62 22.39
N ARG A 155 40.10 72.90 22.45
CA ARG A 155 41.12 71.84 22.36
C ARG A 155 41.00 70.83 23.49
N LYS A 156 40.69 71.29 24.70
CA LYS A 156 40.43 70.44 25.87
C LYS A 156 39.21 69.55 25.63
N ILE A 157 38.06 70.13 25.25
CA ILE A 157 36.83 69.38 24.95
C ILE A 157 37.07 68.33 23.85
N VAL A 158 37.74 68.70 22.76
CA VAL A 158 38.02 67.78 21.65
C VAL A 158 38.87 66.58 22.11
N ALA A 159 39.83 66.78 23.00
CA ALA A 159 40.62 65.68 23.56
C ALA A 159 39.80 64.79 24.51
N GLU A 160 38.88 65.38 25.28
CA GLU A 160 38.03 64.65 26.22
C GLU A 160 36.96 63.83 25.49
N ILE A 161 36.24 64.43 24.54
CA ILE A 161 35.24 63.71 23.73
C ILE A 161 35.88 62.61 22.88
N ASP A 162 37.14 62.77 22.44
CA ASP A 162 37.87 61.73 21.71
C ASP A 162 38.19 60.51 22.61
N THR A 163 38.46 60.75 23.90
CA THR A 163 38.60 59.67 24.89
C THR A 163 37.30 58.88 25.04
N VAL A 164 36.17 59.58 25.16
CA VAL A 164 34.85 58.95 25.26
C VAL A 164 34.51 58.18 23.98
N ILE A 165 34.71 58.79 22.80
CA ILE A 165 34.50 58.15 21.49
C ILE A 165 35.33 56.87 21.39
N LYS A 166 36.62 56.89 21.75
CA LYS A 166 37.49 55.71 21.73
C LYS A 166 37.00 54.61 22.68
N SER A 167 36.52 54.97 23.87
CA SER A 167 35.94 54.02 24.82
C SER A 167 34.71 53.31 24.21
N VAL A 168 33.79 54.06 23.62
CA VAL A 168 32.59 53.52 22.98
C VAL A 168 32.93 52.72 21.71
N GLN A 169 33.86 53.20 20.89
CA GLN A 169 34.34 52.48 19.71
C GLN A 169 34.89 51.11 20.09
N LYS A 170 35.69 51.03 21.16
CA LYS A 170 36.21 49.76 21.68
C LYS A 170 35.08 48.82 22.10
N GLN A 171 34.04 49.33 22.75
CA GLN A 171 32.86 48.54 23.11
C GLN A 171 32.12 48.03 21.87
N VAL A 172 31.92 48.86 20.85
CA VAL A 172 31.30 48.47 19.57
C VAL A 172 32.12 47.39 18.86
N ASP A 173 33.45 47.53 18.83
CA ASP A 173 34.34 46.54 18.20
C ASP A 173 34.35 45.21 18.96
N GLU A 174 34.30 45.24 20.30
CA GLU A 174 34.17 44.04 21.15
C GLU A 174 32.84 43.32 20.89
N GLN A 175 31.73 44.05 20.84
CA GLN A 175 30.42 43.50 20.49
C GLN A 175 30.39 42.95 19.06
N SER A 176 31.06 43.60 18.11
CA SER A 176 31.16 43.10 16.72
C SER A 176 31.79 41.71 16.67
N ARG A 177 32.87 41.49 17.43
CA ARG A 177 33.52 40.16 17.53
C ARG A 177 32.62 39.12 18.17
N LEU A 178 31.83 39.51 19.18
CA LEU A 178 30.85 38.62 19.81
C LEU A 178 29.74 38.22 18.82
N VAL A 179 29.24 39.15 18.00
CA VAL A 179 28.27 38.85 16.94
C VAL A 179 28.84 37.87 15.92
N GLU A 180 30.08 38.08 15.45
CA GLU A 180 30.73 37.19 14.49
C GLU A 180 30.90 35.77 15.06
N ALA A 181 31.42 35.66 16.30
CA ALA A 181 31.62 34.38 16.96
C ALA A 181 30.29 33.66 17.23
N SER A 182 29.29 34.38 17.76
CA SER A 182 27.95 33.86 18.03
C SER A 182 27.25 33.39 16.75
N THR A 183 27.35 34.17 15.67
CA THR A 183 26.79 33.82 14.37
C THR A 183 27.43 32.55 13.80
N ALA A 184 28.76 32.42 13.88
CA ALA A 184 29.47 31.23 13.43
C ALA A 184 29.06 29.97 14.25
N HIS A 185 28.94 30.14 15.56
CA HIS A 185 28.50 29.07 16.47
C HIS A 185 27.06 28.63 16.19
N SER A 186 26.13 29.59 16.08
CA SER A 186 24.71 29.39 15.77
C SER A 186 24.52 28.66 14.42
N LYS A 187 25.28 29.05 13.38
CA LYS A 187 25.29 28.37 12.08
C LYS A 187 25.76 26.92 12.20
N THR A 188 26.82 26.67 12.96
CA THR A 188 27.39 25.33 13.14
C THR A 188 26.41 24.40 13.86
N ILE A 189 25.79 24.87 14.95
CA ILE A 189 24.77 24.11 15.69
C ILE A 189 23.55 23.82 14.82
N THR A 190 23.02 24.84 14.13
CA THR A 190 21.83 24.69 13.26
C THR A 190 22.09 23.68 12.14
N LEU A 191 23.27 23.73 11.51
CA LEU A 191 23.65 22.77 10.48
C LEU A 191 23.79 21.35 11.05
N ALA A 192 24.45 21.20 12.21
CA ALA A 192 24.63 19.91 12.87
C ALA A 192 23.28 19.26 13.24
N ILE A 193 22.36 20.02 13.85
CA ILE A 193 21.01 19.54 14.20
C ILE A 193 20.24 19.14 12.94
N SER A 194 20.32 19.93 11.88
CA SER A 194 19.65 19.64 10.60
C SER A 194 20.16 18.34 9.97
N ILE A 195 21.49 18.13 9.97
CA ILE A 195 22.10 16.89 9.46
C ILE A 195 21.66 15.69 10.29
N VAL A 196 21.68 15.79 11.63
CA VAL A 196 21.24 14.71 12.52
C VAL A 196 19.75 14.38 12.29
N ALA A 197 18.89 15.39 12.16
CA ALA A 197 17.48 15.20 11.87
C ALA A 197 17.24 14.47 10.53
N ILE A 198 17.99 14.84 9.48
CA ILE A 198 17.94 14.18 8.16
C ILE A 198 18.40 12.73 8.27
N LEU A 199 19.53 12.46 8.92
CA LEU A 199 20.07 11.11 9.09
C LEU A 199 19.12 10.20 9.87
N LEU A 200 18.49 10.71 10.93
CA LEU A 200 17.47 9.99 11.68
C LEU A 200 16.23 9.71 10.82
N GLY A 201 15.75 10.71 10.06
CA GLY A 201 14.64 10.54 9.13
C GLY A 201 14.92 9.48 8.06
N LEU A 202 16.12 9.51 7.48
CA LEU A 202 16.56 8.53 6.49
C LEU A 202 16.66 7.12 7.10
N GLY A 203 17.20 7.02 8.32
CA GLY A 203 17.27 5.76 9.07
C GLY A 203 15.89 5.16 9.33
N ILE A 204 14.94 5.97 9.79
CA ILE A 204 13.55 5.55 10.00
C ILE A 204 12.91 5.08 8.69
N ALA A 205 13.10 5.83 7.60
CA ALA A 205 12.58 5.48 6.28
C ALA A 205 13.13 4.13 5.78
N VAL A 206 14.44 3.91 5.89
CA VAL A 206 15.09 2.65 5.49
C VAL A 206 14.58 1.48 6.33
N VAL A 207 14.46 1.65 7.66
CA VAL A 207 13.95 0.60 8.56
C VAL A 207 12.52 0.21 8.20
N ILE A 208 11.64 1.18 7.94
CA ILE A 208 10.24 0.92 7.59
C ILE A 208 10.12 0.27 6.22
N THR A 209 10.79 0.80 5.21
CA THR A 209 10.77 0.21 3.86
C THR A 209 11.27 -1.23 3.89
N ARG A 210 12.38 -1.51 4.60
CA ARG A 210 12.88 -2.88 4.76
C ARG A 210 11.90 -3.76 5.53
N SER A 211 11.27 -3.24 6.57
CA SER A 211 10.27 -3.98 7.37
C SER A 211 9.02 -4.34 6.56
N LEU A 212 8.53 -3.41 5.73
CA LEU A 212 7.38 -3.62 4.86
C LEU A 212 7.70 -4.60 3.72
N LEU A 213 8.83 -4.43 3.04
CA LEU A 213 9.27 -5.36 1.99
C LEU A 213 9.52 -6.77 2.54
N LYS A 214 10.01 -6.90 3.78
CA LYS A 214 10.16 -8.20 4.44
C LYS A 214 8.80 -8.86 4.75
N GLN A 215 7.81 -8.09 5.20
CA GLN A 215 6.46 -8.60 5.48
C GLN A 215 5.70 -8.97 4.21
N LEU A 216 5.85 -8.18 3.14
CA LEU A 216 5.23 -8.46 1.85
C LEU A 216 5.90 -9.63 1.13
N GLY A 217 7.22 -9.77 1.23
CA GLY A 217 8.00 -10.80 0.54
C GLY A 217 8.45 -10.42 -0.87
N GLY A 218 7.89 -9.33 -1.42
CA GLY A 218 8.19 -8.75 -2.72
C GLY A 218 7.70 -7.30 -2.81
N GLU A 219 7.71 -6.72 -4.00
CA GLU A 219 7.13 -5.39 -4.20
C GLU A 219 5.59 -5.44 -4.11
N PRO A 220 4.92 -4.39 -3.57
CA PRO A 220 3.45 -4.38 -3.46
C PRO A 220 2.72 -4.59 -4.80
N SER A 221 3.26 -4.03 -5.88
CA SER A 221 2.75 -4.18 -7.25
C SER A 221 2.80 -5.64 -7.72
N GLU A 222 3.90 -6.32 -7.45
CA GLU A 222 4.12 -7.73 -7.78
C GLU A 222 3.15 -8.64 -7.01
N VAL A 223 3.02 -8.41 -5.69
CA VAL A 223 2.05 -9.14 -4.83
C VAL A 223 0.63 -8.98 -5.36
N SER A 224 0.24 -7.75 -5.72
CA SER A 224 -1.09 -7.47 -6.28
C SER A 224 -1.32 -8.13 -7.64
N ALA A 225 -0.31 -8.11 -8.51
CA ALA A 225 -0.40 -8.72 -9.84
C ALA A 225 -0.61 -10.23 -9.75
N ILE A 226 0.19 -10.92 -8.92
CA ILE A 226 0.08 -12.38 -8.71
C ILE A 226 -1.30 -12.74 -8.13
N ALA A 227 -1.76 -12.00 -7.11
CA ALA A 227 -3.08 -12.23 -6.53
C ALA A 227 -4.20 -12.06 -7.56
N THR A 228 -4.07 -11.09 -8.47
CA THR A 228 -5.03 -10.85 -9.56
C THR A 228 -5.01 -11.98 -10.59
N SER A 229 -3.83 -12.48 -10.97
CA SER A 229 -3.71 -13.63 -11.88
C SER A 229 -4.36 -14.89 -11.31
N ILE A 230 -4.13 -15.18 -10.02
CA ILE A 230 -4.77 -16.32 -9.33
C ILE A 230 -6.29 -16.15 -9.29
N ALA A 231 -6.79 -14.94 -9.01
CA ALA A 231 -8.22 -14.64 -9.04
C ALA A 231 -8.83 -14.80 -10.44
N GLY A 232 -8.04 -14.57 -11.49
CA GLY A 232 -8.41 -14.85 -12.89
C GLY A 232 -8.33 -16.32 -13.29
N GLY A 233 -7.92 -17.22 -12.38
CA GLY A 233 -7.79 -18.65 -12.65
C GLY A 233 -6.44 -19.08 -13.24
N ASP A 234 -5.49 -18.16 -13.41
CA ASP A 234 -4.13 -18.50 -13.82
C ASP A 234 -3.32 -18.98 -12.61
N LEU A 235 -3.19 -20.31 -12.50
CA LEU A 235 -2.39 -20.99 -11.47
C LEU A 235 -1.00 -21.39 -11.98
N THR A 236 -0.62 -20.96 -13.19
CA THR A 236 0.68 -21.30 -13.82
C THR A 236 1.77 -20.29 -13.49
N ALA A 237 1.38 -19.10 -12.98
CA ALA A 237 2.31 -18.05 -12.58
C ALA A 237 3.36 -18.56 -11.59
N ARG A 238 4.63 -18.28 -11.91
CA ARG A 238 5.76 -18.58 -11.02
C ARG A 238 5.83 -17.53 -9.93
N ILE A 239 5.79 -17.98 -8.68
CA ILE A 239 5.89 -17.11 -7.50
C ILE A 239 7.26 -17.35 -6.86
N ASP A 240 8.19 -16.44 -7.13
CA ASP A 240 9.52 -16.49 -6.55
C ASP A 240 9.49 -15.87 -5.15
N ILE A 241 9.90 -16.65 -4.16
CA ILE A 241 10.03 -16.23 -2.76
C ILE A 241 11.50 -16.23 -2.37
N LYS A 242 11.88 -15.34 -1.45
CA LYS A 242 13.25 -15.32 -0.92
C LYS A 242 13.57 -16.63 -0.21
N PRO A 243 14.82 -17.14 -0.29
CA PRO A 243 15.22 -18.35 0.42
C PRO A 243 14.95 -18.23 1.92
N GLY A 244 14.25 -19.22 2.49
CA GLY A 244 13.91 -19.26 3.92
C GLY A 244 12.72 -18.40 4.34
N ASP A 245 12.04 -17.73 3.40
CA ASP A 245 10.81 -17.00 3.71
C ASP A 245 9.63 -17.97 3.93
N ARG A 246 9.00 -17.84 5.11
CA ARG A 246 7.86 -18.66 5.55
C ARG A 246 6.75 -17.83 6.18
N THR A 247 6.91 -16.51 6.19
CA THR A 247 6.04 -15.60 6.97
C THR A 247 5.49 -14.46 6.14
N SER A 248 6.02 -14.23 4.94
CA SER A 248 5.54 -13.15 4.10
C SER A 248 4.18 -13.43 3.49
N ILE A 249 3.52 -12.34 3.07
CA ILE A 249 2.28 -12.44 2.29
C ILE A 249 2.54 -13.18 0.97
N MET A 250 3.69 -12.95 0.32
CA MET A 250 4.05 -13.67 -0.91
C MET A 250 4.14 -15.19 -0.68
N PHE A 251 4.71 -15.63 0.45
CA PHE A 251 4.73 -17.04 0.83
C PHE A 251 3.31 -17.61 0.99
N ALA A 252 2.43 -16.90 1.70
CA ALA A 252 1.04 -17.34 1.88
C ALA A 252 0.26 -17.41 0.54
N ILE A 253 0.48 -16.45 -0.37
CA ILE A 253 -0.11 -16.48 -1.72
C ILE A 253 0.42 -17.67 -2.51
N LYS A 254 1.71 -17.99 -2.39
CA LYS A 254 2.29 -19.17 -3.02
C LYS A 254 1.63 -20.46 -2.54
N GLU A 255 1.50 -20.65 -1.22
CA GLU A 255 0.83 -21.83 -0.66
C GLU A 255 -0.64 -21.94 -1.12
N MET A 256 -1.37 -20.82 -1.14
CA MET A 256 -2.73 -20.75 -1.65
C MET A 256 -2.81 -21.19 -3.12
N ARG A 257 -1.92 -20.67 -3.98
CA ARG A 257 -1.84 -21.02 -5.40
C ARG A 257 -1.51 -22.48 -5.62
N ASP A 258 -0.52 -23.01 -4.90
CA ASP A 258 -0.12 -24.42 -4.98
C ASP A 258 -1.27 -25.35 -4.56
N GLY A 259 -1.99 -25.01 -3.48
CA GLY A 259 -3.17 -25.73 -3.02
C GLY A 259 -4.33 -25.72 -4.03
N LEU A 260 -4.62 -24.55 -4.62
CA LEU A 260 -5.64 -24.44 -5.68
C LEU A 260 -5.25 -25.26 -6.92
N ALA A 261 -3.99 -25.23 -7.34
CA ALA A 261 -3.50 -25.99 -8.49
C ALA A 261 -3.66 -27.50 -8.26
N GLN A 262 -3.38 -27.97 -7.05
CA GLN A 262 -3.57 -29.37 -6.68
C GLN A 262 -5.04 -29.80 -6.72
N ILE A 263 -5.95 -28.95 -6.23
CA ILE A 263 -7.40 -29.22 -6.25
C ILE A 263 -7.89 -29.30 -7.69
N VAL A 264 -7.54 -28.32 -8.53
CA VAL A 264 -7.93 -28.31 -9.96
C VAL A 264 -7.37 -29.52 -10.70
N GLY A 265 -6.13 -29.92 -10.41
CA GLY A 265 -5.52 -31.13 -10.97
C GLY A 265 -6.27 -32.41 -10.60
N LYS A 266 -6.69 -32.56 -9.34
CA LYS A 266 -7.52 -33.71 -8.89
C LYS A 266 -8.89 -33.73 -9.55
N ILE A 267 -9.52 -32.57 -9.70
CA ILE A 267 -10.82 -32.45 -10.40
C ILE A 267 -10.67 -32.90 -11.84
N ARG A 268 -9.65 -32.39 -12.57
CA ARG A 268 -9.40 -32.80 -13.96
C ARG A 268 -9.21 -34.31 -14.11
N SER A 269 -8.34 -34.91 -13.27
CA SER A 269 -8.11 -36.36 -13.29
C SER A 269 -9.39 -37.16 -12.99
N SER A 270 -10.25 -36.66 -12.09
CA SER A 270 -11.53 -37.30 -11.79
C SER A 270 -12.49 -37.20 -12.97
N THR A 271 -12.55 -36.04 -13.64
CA THR A 271 -13.37 -35.83 -14.84
C THR A 271 -12.90 -36.72 -16.00
N ASP A 272 -11.59 -36.88 -16.21
CA ASP A 272 -11.04 -37.79 -17.24
C ASP A 272 -11.44 -39.26 -16.97
N THR A 273 -11.46 -39.65 -15.69
CA THR A 273 -11.92 -40.98 -15.25
C THR A 273 -13.41 -41.17 -15.52
N ILE A 274 -14.24 -40.17 -15.20
CA ILE A 274 -15.68 -40.18 -15.46
C ILE A 274 -15.96 -40.24 -16.97
N ALA A 275 -15.24 -39.45 -17.77
CA ALA A 275 -15.38 -39.47 -19.23
C ALA A 275 -15.04 -40.84 -19.81
N SER A 276 -13.96 -41.46 -19.33
CA SER A 276 -13.56 -42.82 -19.74
C SER A 276 -14.61 -43.86 -19.34
N ALA A 277 -15.08 -43.84 -18.10
CA ALA A 277 -16.14 -44.74 -17.62
C ALA A 277 -17.45 -44.55 -18.41
N SER A 278 -17.81 -43.30 -18.72
CA SER A 278 -18.99 -42.99 -19.54
C SER A 278 -18.87 -43.57 -20.95
N SER A 279 -17.68 -43.51 -21.55
CA SER A 279 -17.41 -44.15 -22.84
C SER A 279 -17.52 -45.67 -22.78
N GLN A 280 -17.05 -46.31 -21.69
CA GLN A 280 -17.18 -47.75 -21.50
C GLN A 280 -18.65 -48.17 -21.32
N ILE A 281 -19.44 -47.40 -20.56
CA ILE A 281 -20.88 -47.62 -20.42
C ILE A 281 -21.57 -47.51 -21.78
N ALA A 282 -21.24 -46.50 -22.57
CA ALA A 282 -21.81 -46.32 -23.91
C ALA A 282 -21.53 -47.53 -24.81
N SER A 283 -20.28 -48.02 -24.85
CA SER A 283 -19.91 -49.23 -25.60
C SER A 283 -20.61 -50.49 -25.07
N GLY A 284 -20.72 -50.64 -23.74
CA GLY A 284 -21.42 -51.77 -23.11
C GLY A 284 -22.91 -51.77 -23.42
N ASN A 285 -23.55 -50.59 -23.47
CA ASN A 285 -24.95 -50.46 -23.87
C ASN A 285 -25.17 -50.84 -25.34
N LEU A 286 -24.23 -50.52 -26.24
CA LEU A 286 -24.32 -50.92 -27.65
C LEU A 286 -24.24 -52.45 -27.80
N ASP A 287 -23.30 -53.10 -27.10
CA ASP A 287 -23.19 -54.57 -27.08
C ASP A 287 -24.45 -55.23 -26.52
N LEU A 288 -24.96 -54.72 -25.40
CA LEU A 288 -26.21 -55.21 -24.80
C LEU A 288 -27.40 -55.04 -25.75
N SER A 289 -27.50 -53.91 -26.45
CA SER A 289 -28.54 -53.68 -27.46
C SER A 289 -28.45 -54.72 -28.58
N SER A 290 -27.26 -54.95 -29.13
CA SER A 290 -27.03 -55.96 -30.18
C SER A 290 -27.40 -57.37 -29.72
N ARG A 291 -27.02 -57.75 -28.50
CA ARG A 291 -27.37 -59.07 -27.93
C ARG A 291 -28.87 -59.21 -27.66
N THR A 292 -29.53 -58.12 -27.28
CA THR A 292 -30.98 -58.10 -27.07
C THR A 292 -31.72 -58.26 -28.40
N GLU A 293 -31.23 -57.64 -29.48
CA GLU A 293 -31.74 -57.84 -30.85
C GLU A 293 -31.54 -59.28 -31.33
N GLU A 294 -30.36 -59.87 -31.12
CA GLU A 294 -30.08 -61.27 -31.47
C GLU A 294 -30.99 -62.23 -30.68
N GLN A 295 -31.14 -62.01 -29.37
CA GLN A 295 -32.01 -62.82 -28.52
C GLN A 295 -33.48 -62.71 -28.94
N ALA A 296 -33.94 -61.52 -29.34
CA ALA A 296 -35.28 -61.33 -29.89
C ALA A 296 -35.46 -62.14 -31.19
N SER A 297 -34.47 -62.14 -32.08
CA SER A 297 -34.48 -62.95 -33.29
C SER A 297 -34.51 -64.46 -33.00
N SER A 298 -33.73 -64.95 -32.04
CA SER A 298 -33.76 -66.38 -31.65
C SER A 298 -35.10 -66.78 -31.02
N LEU A 299 -35.74 -65.87 -30.27
CA LEU A 299 -37.08 -66.08 -29.73
C LEU A 299 -38.13 -66.16 -30.85
N GLU A 300 -38.00 -65.34 -31.89
CA GLU A 300 -38.87 -65.40 -33.07
C GLU A 300 -38.74 -66.73 -33.82
N GLU A 301 -37.50 -67.22 -34.01
CA GLU A 301 -37.24 -68.54 -34.62
C GLU A 301 -37.77 -69.69 -33.77
N THR A 302 -37.64 -69.58 -32.44
CA THR A 302 -38.20 -70.56 -31.50
C THR A 302 -39.73 -70.57 -31.56
N ALA A 303 -40.37 -69.39 -31.61
CA ALA A 303 -41.82 -69.28 -31.72
C ALA A 303 -42.32 -69.90 -33.04
N SER A 304 -41.66 -69.62 -34.17
CA SER A 304 -41.95 -70.24 -35.47
C SER A 304 -41.81 -71.78 -35.43
N SER A 305 -40.72 -72.28 -34.83
CA SER A 305 -40.51 -73.72 -34.64
C SER A 305 -41.59 -74.36 -33.77
N MET A 306 -42.09 -73.64 -32.76
CA MET A 306 -43.21 -74.09 -31.92
C MET A 306 -44.53 -74.12 -32.68
N GLU A 307 -44.77 -73.20 -33.63
CA GLU A 307 -45.93 -73.26 -34.53
C GLU A 307 -45.87 -74.49 -35.44
N GLU A 308 -44.72 -74.78 -36.04
CA GLU A 308 -44.51 -75.96 -36.89
C GLU A 308 -44.66 -77.28 -36.09
N LEU A 309 -44.08 -77.34 -34.89
CA LEU A 309 -44.27 -78.48 -33.98
C LEU A 309 -45.74 -78.65 -33.59
N THR A 310 -46.45 -77.57 -33.27
CA THR A 310 -47.87 -77.62 -32.93
C THR A 310 -48.70 -78.14 -34.11
N SER A 311 -48.39 -77.71 -35.33
CA SER A 311 -49.00 -78.23 -36.55
C SER A 311 -48.76 -79.74 -36.72
N THR A 312 -47.52 -80.18 -36.52
CA THR A 312 -47.15 -81.61 -36.61
C THR A 312 -47.82 -82.45 -35.53
N VAL A 313 -47.91 -81.95 -34.30
CA VAL A 313 -48.64 -82.62 -33.20
C VAL A 313 -50.12 -82.75 -33.52
N LYS A 314 -50.74 -81.70 -34.09
CA LYS A 314 -52.14 -81.75 -34.55
C LYS A 314 -52.32 -82.79 -35.65
N GLN A 315 -51.43 -82.84 -36.64
CA GLN A 315 -51.45 -83.85 -37.69
C GLN A 315 -51.28 -85.27 -37.13
N ASN A 316 -50.39 -85.47 -36.16
CA ASN A 316 -50.22 -86.77 -35.49
C ASN A 316 -51.48 -87.19 -34.71
N ALA A 317 -52.15 -86.26 -34.04
CA ALA A 317 -53.42 -86.53 -33.36
C ALA A 317 -54.52 -86.95 -34.36
N ASP A 318 -54.62 -86.28 -35.50
CA ASP A 318 -55.56 -86.63 -36.57
C ASP A 318 -55.23 -88.00 -37.18
N ASN A 319 -53.95 -88.30 -37.43
CA ASN A 319 -53.48 -89.61 -37.90
C ASN A 319 -53.82 -90.72 -36.91
N ALA A 320 -53.58 -90.50 -35.61
CA ALA A 320 -53.93 -91.47 -34.57
C ALA A 320 -55.45 -91.72 -34.52
N ARG A 321 -56.26 -90.66 -34.70
CA ARG A 321 -57.73 -90.77 -34.77
C ARG A 321 -58.18 -91.58 -35.99
N GLN A 322 -57.58 -91.35 -37.16
CA GLN A 322 -57.84 -92.14 -38.37
C GLN A 322 -57.42 -93.60 -38.21
N ALA A 323 -56.22 -93.86 -37.66
CA ALA A 323 -55.74 -95.21 -37.39
C ALA A 323 -56.67 -95.96 -36.43
N ASN A 324 -57.17 -95.30 -35.38
CA ASN A 324 -58.15 -95.86 -34.48
C ASN A 324 -59.47 -96.21 -35.20
N GLN A 325 -59.97 -95.34 -36.10
CA GLN A 325 -61.16 -95.63 -36.91
C GLN A 325 -60.95 -96.85 -37.84
N LEU A 326 -59.80 -96.94 -38.48
CA LEU A 326 -59.39 -98.10 -39.30
C LEU A 326 -59.35 -99.39 -38.46
N ALA A 327 -58.76 -99.33 -37.26
CA ALA A 327 -58.70 -100.48 -36.35
C ALA A 327 -60.10 -100.94 -35.89
N VAL A 328 -60.99 -100.01 -35.55
CA VAL A 328 -62.39 -100.31 -35.21
C VAL A 328 -63.13 -100.94 -36.40
N SER A 329 -62.94 -100.41 -37.61
CA SER A 329 -63.52 -100.96 -38.83
C SER A 329 -63.01 -102.39 -39.11
N ALA A 330 -61.69 -102.61 -39.05
CA ALA A 330 -61.07 -103.92 -39.23
C ALA A 330 -61.52 -104.93 -38.17
N SER A 331 -61.64 -104.51 -36.90
CA SER A 331 -62.23 -105.32 -35.84
C SER A 331 -63.67 -105.70 -36.15
N GLY A 332 -64.49 -104.77 -36.65
CA GLY A 332 -65.86 -105.04 -37.11
C GLY A 332 -65.92 -106.05 -38.26
N VAL A 333 -64.99 -106.00 -39.22
CA VAL A 333 -64.86 -107.01 -40.29
C VAL A 333 -64.46 -108.37 -39.71
N ALA A 334 -63.51 -108.41 -38.77
CA ALA A 334 -63.09 -109.64 -38.12
C ALA A 334 -64.23 -110.31 -37.33
N VAL A 335 -65.07 -109.53 -36.63
CA VAL A 335 -66.27 -110.03 -35.94
C VAL A 335 -67.24 -110.67 -36.93
N LYS A 336 -67.54 -110.00 -38.05
CA LYS A 336 -68.39 -110.58 -39.12
C LYS A 336 -67.78 -111.86 -39.69
N GLY A 337 -66.46 -111.87 -39.95
CA GLY A 337 -65.75 -113.07 -40.38
C GLY A 337 -65.85 -114.21 -39.38
N GLY A 338 -65.76 -113.91 -38.08
CA GLY A 338 -65.98 -114.87 -37.00
C GLY A 338 -67.39 -115.46 -37.00
N THR A 339 -68.42 -114.66 -37.32
CA THR A 339 -69.80 -115.15 -37.48
C THR A 339 -69.91 -116.13 -38.64
N VAL A 340 -69.29 -115.83 -39.79
CA VAL A 340 -69.27 -116.72 -40.97
C VAL A 340 -68.56 -118.04 -40.64
N VAL A 341 -67.44 -118.01 -39.92
CA VAL A 341 -66.74 -119.23 -39.50
C VAL A 341 -67.60 -120.08 -38.55
N LEU A 342 -68.33 -119.44 -37.62
CA LEU A 342 -69.30 -120.12 -36.75
C LEU A 342 -70.41 -120.83 -37.56
N GLU A 343 -70.94 -120.18 -38.59
CA GLU A 343 -71.94 -120.73 -39.50
C GLU A 343 -71.39 -121.94 -40.29
N VAL A 344 -70.12 -121.87 -40.73
CA VAL A 344 -69.42 -123.01 -41.36
C VAL A 344 -69.22 -124.17 -40.39
N VAL A 345 -68.84 -123.92 -39.13
CA VAL A 345 -68.69 -124.96 -38.10
C VAL A 345 -70.03 -125.64 -37.80
N GLN A 346 -71.11 -124.86 -37.74
CA GLN A 346 -72.46 -125.40 -37.55
C GLN A 346 -72.87 -126.28 -38.74
N THR A 347 -72.60 -125.83 -39.96
CA THR A 347 -72.84 -126.63 -41.18
C THR A 347 -72.02 -127.93 -41.16
N MET A 348 -70.75 -127.89 -40.74
CA MET A 348 -69.92 -129.10 -40.56
C MET A 348 -70.46 -130.03 -39.46
N GLY A 349 -71.07 -129.49 -38.42
CA GLY A 349 -71.79 -130.25 -37.40
C GLY A 349 -72.99 -131.01 -37.97
N GLU A 350 -73.80 -130.34 -38.78
CA GLU A 350 -74.95 -130.94 -39.48
C GLU A 350 -74.52 -132.02 -40.50
N ILE A 351 -73.38 -131.81 -41.18
CA ILE A 351 -72.77 -132.82 -42.06
C ILE A 351 -72.35 -134.05 -41.26
N ASN A 352 -71.70 -133.86 -40.10
CA ASN A 352 -71.27 -134.97 -39.25
C ASN A 352 -72.46 -135.76 -38.68
N GLU A 353 -73.55 -135.07 -38.33
CA GLU A 353 -74.79 -135.71 -37.88
C GLU A 353 -75.46 -136.49 -39.01
N SER A 354 -75.48 -135.93 -40.23
CA SER A 354 -75.94 -136.64 -41.43
C SER A 354 -75.07 -137.86 -41.75
N ALA A 355 -73.76 -137.77 -41.59
CA ALA A 355 -72.84 -138.88 -41.77
C ALA A 355 -73.07 -140.00 -40.76
N LYS A 356 -73.36 -139.67 -39.47
CA LYS A 356 -73.78 -140.67 -38.48
C LYS A 356 -75.08 -141.37 -38.84
N LYS A 357 -76.10 -140.64 -39.32
CA LYS A 357 -77.33 -141.25 -39.84
C LYS A 357 -77.05 -142.21 -41.01
N ILE A 358 -76.11 -141.87 -41.90
CA ILE A 358 -75.67 -142.78 -42.97
C ILE A 358 -75.02 -144.04 -42.37
N VAL A 359 -74.16 -143.91 -41.36
CA VAL A 359 -73.55 -145.07 -40.67
C VAL A 359 -74.62 -145.94 -40.00
N ASP A 360 -75.60 -145.36 -39.33
CA ASP A 360 -76.73 -146.09 -38.73
C ASP A 360 -77.55 -146.84 -39.79
N ILE A 361 -77.79 -146.21 -40.96
CA ILE A 361 -78.43 -146.87 -42.10
C ILE A 361 -77.55 -148.03 -42.62
N ILE A 362 -76.23 -147.83 -42.72
CA ILE A 362 -75.29 -148.89 -43.13
C ILE A 362 -75.32 -150.05 -42.12
N SER A 363 -75.36 -149.79 -40.81
CA SER A 363 -75.47 -150.84 -39.79
C SER A 363 -76.79 -151.61 -39.88
N VAL A 364 -77.90 -150.96 -40.24
CA VAL A 364 -79.17 -151.65 -40.54
C VAL A 364 -79.06 -152.49 -41.82
N ILE A 365 -78.40 -151.98 -42.87
CA ILE A 365 -78.16 -152.74 -44.11
C ILE A 365 -77.28 -153.97 -43.85
N ASP A 366 -76.23 -153.84 -43.03
CA ASP A 366 -75.34 -154.94 -42.64
C ASP A 366 -76.09 -155.98 -41.77
N GLY A 367 -77.01 -155.52 -40.91
CA GLY A 367 -77.94 -156.37 -40.17
C GLY A 367 -78.92 -157.15 -41.07
N ILE A 368 -79.42 -156.54 -42.16
CA ILE A 368 -80.25 -157.22 -43.16
C ILE A 368 -79.41 -158.23 -43.96
N ALA A 369 -78.17 -157.88 -44.30
CA ALA A 369 -77.26 -158.77 -45.03
C ALA A 369 -76.93 -160.04 -44.21
N PHE A 370 -76.76 -159.95 -42.90
CA PHE A 370 -76.51 -161.10 -42.02
C PHE A 370 -77.74 -162.01 -41.84
N GLN A 371 -78.96 -161.49 -41.95
CA GLN A 371 -80.18 -162.31 -41.92
C GLN A 371 -80.46 -163.08 -43.23
N THR A 372 -79.71 -162.80 -44.29
CA THR A 372 -79.93 -163.39 -45.63
C THR A 372 -78.96 -164.54 -45.94
N ASN A 373 -78.06 -164.88 -45.01
CA ASN A 373 -77.06 -165.95 -45.13
C ASN A 373 -77.07 -166.82 -43.87
#